data_AF-A0AAI9Y9F5-F1
#
_entry.id   AF-A0AAI9Y9F5-F1
#
_cell.length_a   1.000
_cell.length_b   1.000
_cell.length_c   1.000
_cell.angle_alpha   90.00
_cell.angle_beta   90.00
_cell.angle_gamma   90.00
#
_symmetry.space_group_name_H-M   'P 1'
#
loop_
_entity.id
_entity.type
_entity.pdbx_description
1 polymer ?
#
loop_
_entity_poly.entity_id
_entity_poly.type
_entity_poly.pdbx_seq_one_letter_code
_entity_poly.pdbx_strand_id
1 'polypeptide(L)'
;MYREALDRLGNLDSPGSPMDKEEGLLKQTQAWILISMYELMAVGFHRAWVSTGRAIRLIQLLRLSNIDSSCSKASGSAEDPDYFVEKEEKRRTFWMVFCLDTVICLAHDMPRTFTESEIYTRLPCSEDAFQSRTPTISLFLSEAMELQTAAKQHPFLEFILSISMSEQIQVHKNRSRIGHESGMSPAQFSERHMFVDSVLTRQIFRLQGLPVSHRAGSMTLLTRIVAQVASLSLLEVAATMPDTTAEYHHLVDGCEERAVAAAREIARLSRILLSDFNICQIHPFTPAPFHSCREALVRFQECGMALEDEIKTMDEALGELKAANGFCQGIPKPEPPRCGCEDALATPDSLMDLLIEEPSMGD
;
A
#
# COMPACT_ATOMS: atom_id res chain seq x y z
N MET A 1 26.44 3.45 14.00
CA MET A 1 25.68 4.15 12.94
C MET A 1 24.21 4.33 13.29
N TYR A 2 23.36 3.29 13.37
CA TYR A 2 21.92 3.46 13.66
C TYR A 2 21.59 4.20 14.97
N ARG A 3 22.18 3.78 16.12
CA ARG A 3 21.98 4.48 17.40
C ARG A 3 22.50 5.92 17.38
N GLU A 4 23.59 6.16 16.66
CA GLU A 4 24.19 7.48 16.52
C GLU A 4 23.32 8.40 15.66
N ALA A 5 22.68 7.88 14.61
CA ALA A 5 21.70 8.64 13.81
C ALA A 5 20.48 9.05 14.65
N LEU A 6 19.99 8.15 15.52
CA LEU A 6 18.92 8.47 16.46
C LEU A 6 19.32 9.53 17.49
N ASP A 7 20.54 9.46 18.02
CA ASP A 7 21.06 10.46 18.96
C ASP A 7 21.16 11.84 18.29
N ARG A 8 21.69 11.91 17.06
CA ARG A 8 21.73 13.14 16.27
C ARG A 8 20.34 13.70 15.98
N LEU A 9 19.35 12.85 15.68
CA LEU A 9 17.97 13.27 15.48
C LEU A 9 17.34 13.83 16.76
N GLY A 10 17.60 13.20 17.92
CA GLY A 10 17.17 13.71 19.21
C GLY A 10 17.79 15.07 19.55
N ASN A 11 19.04 15.31 19.13
CA ASN A 11 19.69 16.60 19.30
C ASN A 11 19.09 17.69 18.40
N LEU A 12 18.55 17.35 17.22
CA LEU A 12 17.87 18.28 16.31
C LEU A 12 16.49 18.74 16.84
N ASP A 13 15.87 18.01 17.76
CA ASP A 13 14.64 18.41 18.45
C ASP A 13 14.88 19.52 19.50
N SER A 14 16.14 19.91 19.74
CA SER A 14 16.49 20.93 20.72
C SER A 14 16.21 22.36 20.22
N PRO A 15 15.58 23.22 21.04
CA PRO A 15 15.28 24.60 20.66
C PRO A 15 16.57 25.42 20.50
N GLY A 16 17.03 25.61 19.26
CA GLY A 16 18.23 26.40 18.95
C GLY A 16 18.98 26.08 17.66
N SER A 17 18.51 25.14 16.84
CA SER A 17 19.18 24.81 15.56
C SER A 17 19.18 25.99 14.57
N PRO A 18 20.34 26.35 13.98
CA PRO A 18 20.50 27.55 13.15
C PRO A 18 20.10 27.41 11.67
N MET A 19 19.55 26.27 11.23
CA MET A 19 19.05 26.14 9.85
C MET A 19 17.71 26.86 9.66
N ASP A 20 17.42 27.30 8.43
CA ASP A 20 16.07 27.74 8.08
C ASP A 20 15.09 26.67 8.54
N LYS A 21 14.12 27.08 9.37
CA LYS A 21 13.25 26.15 10.11
C LYS A 21 12.61 25.11 9.19
N GLU A 22 12.28 25.50 7.96
CA GLU A 22 11.70 24.61 6.95
C GLU A 22 12.71 23.57 6.42
N GLU A 23 13.91 24.01 6.01
CA GLU A 23 14.98 23.13 5.50
C GLU A 23 15.43 22.13 6.57
N GLY A 24 15.54 22.59 7.83
CA GLY A 24 15.82 21.74 8.99
C GLY A 24 14.79 20.63 9.18
N LEU A 25 13.51 20.99 9.18
CA LEU A 25 12.41 20.03 9.32
C LEU A 25 12.33 19.07 8.13
N LEU A 26 12.63 19.53 6.90
CA LEU A 26 12.64 18.68 5.72
C LEU A 26 13.73 17.60 5.83
N LYS A 27 14.97 17.98 6.16
CA LYS A 27 16.07 17.02 6.38
C LYS A 27 15.78 16.08 7.53
N GLN A 28 15.16 16.58 8.60
CA GLN A 28 14.73 15.74 9.72
C GLN A 28 13.68 14.70 9.26
N THR A 29 12.74 15.11 8.42
CA THR A 29 11.73 14.21 7.83
C THR A 29 12.41 13.11 7.00
N GLN A 30 13.31 13.48 6.09
CA GLN A 30 14.04 12.54 5.24
C GLN A 30 14.86 11.55 6.07
N ALA A 31 15.49 12.01 7.15
CA ALA A 31 16.19 11.14 8.08
C ALA A 31 15.24 10.17 8.80
N TRP A 32 14.06 10.61 9.23
CA TRP A 32 13.04 9.72 9.79
C TRP A 32 12.53 8.68 8.78
N ILE A 33 12.39 9.02 7.49
CA ILE A 33 12.08 8.05 6.44
C ILE A 33 13.13 6.94 6.39
N LEU A 34 14.41 7.32 6.32
CA LEU A 34 15.52 6.36 6.28
C LEU A 34 15.60 5.48 7.54
N ILE A 35 15.40 6.07 8.71
CA ILE A 35 15.34 5.35 9.99
C ILE A 35 14.18 4.36 9.99
N SER A 36 13.00 4.77 9.55
CA SER A 36 11.81 3.91 9.53
C SER A 36 12.00 2.74 8.57
N MET A 37 12.59 2.97 7.39
CA MET A 37 12.94 1.89 6.45
C MET A 37 13.97 0.92 7.04
N TYR A 38 14.99 1.43 7.71
CA TYR A 38 15.97 0.58 8.39
C TYR A 38 15.29 -0.23 9.50
N GLU A 39 14.41 0.37 10.30
CA GLU A 39 13.69 -0.33 11.36
C GLU A 39 12.74 -1.40 10.82
N LEU A 40 12.10 -1.13 9.67
CA LEU A 40 11.29 -2.10 8.94
C LEU A 40 12.10 -3.36 8.64
N MET A 41 13.30 -3.17 8.10
CA MET A 41 14.21 -4.25 7.71
C MET A 41 14.93 -4.91 8.91
N ALA A 42 15.42 -4.15 9.87
CA ALA A 42 16.40 -4.68 10.83
C ALA A 42 15.89 -4.82 12.27
N VAL A 43 14.77 -4.17 12.61
CA VAL A 43 14.35 -4.04 14.02
C VAL A 43 12.97 -4.62 14.27
N GLY A 44 11.98 -4.25 13.46
CA GLY A 44 10.60 -4.74 13.59
C GLY A 44 9.55 -3.66 13.37
N PHE A 45 8.35 -4.12 13.03
CA PHE A 45 7.20 -3.28 12.66
C PHE A 45 6.89 -2.19 13.68
N HIS A 46 6.72 -2.53 14.97
CA HIS A 46 6.26 -1.58 15.98
C HIS A 46 7.16 -0.33 16.06
N ARG A 47 8.48 -0.53 15.92
CA ARG A 47 9.43 0.58 15.97
C ARG A 47 9.35 1.42 14.71
N ALA A 48 9.36 0.76 13.56
CA ALA A 48 9.20 1.41 12.26
C ALA A 48 7.93 2.26 12.22
N TRP A 49 6.80 1.76 12.73
CA TRP A 49 5.54 2.49 12.80
C TRP A 49 5.62 3.78 13.62
N VAL A 50 6.26 3.74 14.79
CA VAL A 50 6.45 4.94 15.62
C VAL A 50 7.34 5.96 14.92
N SER A 51 8.41 5.52 14.27
CA SER A 51 9.30 6.39 13.49
C SER A 51 8.61 6.98 12.25
N THR A 52 7.80 6.20 11.55
CA THR A 52 6.95 6.67 10.45
C THR A 52 5.99 7.74 10.95
N GLY A 53 5.38 7.55 12.12
CA GLY A 53 4.53 8.56 12.76
C GLY A 53 5.24 9.90 12.96
N ARG A 54 6.54 9.91 13.30
CA ARG A 54 7.33 11.15 13.40
C ARG A 54 7.49 11.82 12.04
N ALA A 55 7.84 11.08 11.01
CA ALA A 55 7.92 11.62 9.64
C ALA A 55 6.57 12.20 9.18
N ILE A 56 5.46 11.52 9.49
CA ILE A 56 4.11 11.99 9.17
C ILE A 56 3.81 13.33 9.84
N ARG A 57 4.08 13.46 11.14
CA ARG A 57 3.86 14.74 11.86
C ARG A 57 4.70 15.88 11.27
N LEU A 58 5.93 15.60 10.82
CA LEU A 58 6.78 16.61 10.20
C LEU A 58 6.26 17.05 8.83
N ILE A 59 5.82 16.14 7.96
CA ILE A 59 5.24 16.53 6.66
C ILE A 59 3.91 17.28 6.82
N GLN A 60 3.14 17.00 7.87
CA GLN A 60 1.94 17.75 8.23
C GLN A 60 2.30 19.18 8.70
N LEU A 61 3.32 19.32 9.54
CA LEU A 61 3.83 20.63 9.99
C LEU A 61 4.32 21.48 8.81
N LEU A 62 5.03 20.85 7.88
CA LEU A 62 5.52 21.45 6.64
C LEU A 62 4.45 21.64 5.57
N ARG A 63 3.23 21.12 5.77
CA ARG A 63 2.12 21.14 4.80
C ARG A 63 2.50 20.55 3.43
N LEU A 64 3.34 19.52 3.41
CA LEU A 64 3.83 18.93 2.16
C LEU A 64 2.75 18.20 1.36
N SER A 65 1.55 17.98 1.92
CA SER A 65 0.39 17.48 1.16
C SER A 65 -0.21 18.54 0.24
N ASN A 66 0.13 19.83 0.42
CA ASN A 66 -0.47 20.97 -0.28
C ASN A 66 0.53 21.78 -1.11
N ILE A 67 1.63 21.17 -1.60
CA ILE A 67 2.70 21.86 -2.32
C ILE A 67 2.19 22.54 -3.60
N ASP A 68 1.17 21.96 -4.24
CA ASP A 68 0.63 22.40 -5.53
C ASP A 68 -0.79 22.98 -5.42
N SER A 69 -1.26 23.30 -4.21
CA SER A 69 -2.63 23.80 -3.99
C SER A 69 -2.86 25.21 -4.53
N SER A 70 -1.82 26.06 -4.52
CA SER A 70 -1.90 27.35 -5.19
C SER A 70 -1.73 27.14 -6.68
N CYS A 71 -2.82 27.38 -7.43
CA CYS A 71 -2.81 27.47 -8.88
C CYS A 71 -2.03 28.74 -9.28
N SER A 72 -0.70 28.71 -9.09
CA SER A 72 0.20 29.54 -9.87
C SER A 72 -0.01 29.09 -11.31
N LYS A 73 -0.95 29.73 -11.99
CA LYS A 73 -1.00 29.71 -13.44
C LYS A 73 0.39 30.14 -13.85
N ALA A 74 1.22 29.19 -14.28
CA ALA A 74 2.52 29.46 -14.85
C ALA A 74 2.27 30.35 -16.07
N SER A 75 2.28 31.66 -15.84
CA SER A 75 2.16 32.68 -16.85
C SER A 75 3.49 32.67 -17.59
N GLY A 76 3.58 31.84 -18.63
CA GLY A 76 4.54 31.92 -19.74
C GLY A 76 6.04 31.96 -19.43
N SER A 77 6.46 31.87 -18.17
CA SER A 77 7.86 31.88 -17.74
C SER A 77 8.27 30.45 -17.40
N ALA A 78 9.42 30.03 -17.92
CA ALA A 78 10.04 28.78 -17.52
C ALA A 78 10.28 28.82 -16.00
N GLU A 79 9.83 27.81 -15.28
CA GLU A 79 10.11 27.65 -13.85
C GLU A 79 11.64 27.62 -13.66
N ASP A 80 12.13 28.33 -12.65
CA ASP A 80 13.55 28.35 -12.32
C ASP A 80 14.02 26.92 -11.95
N PRO A 81 15.13 26.40 -12.54
CA PRO A 81 15.58 25.03 -12.29
C PRO A 81 15.87 24.72 -10.82
N ASP A 82 16.40 25.67 -10.04
CA ASP A 82 16.72 25.46 -8.64
C ASP A 82 15.43 25.42 -7.79
N TYR A 83 14.50 26.33 -8.04
CA TYR A 83 13.16 26.27 -7.44
C TYR A 83 12.42 24.96 -7.77
N PHE A 84 12.51 24.48 -9.01
CA PHE A 84 11.95 23.19 -9.42
C PHE A 84 12.54 22.04 -8.60
N VAL A 85 13.87 22.00 -8.40
CA VAL A 85 14.55 20.96 -7.64
C VAL A 85 14.10 20.96 -6.18
N GLU A 86 14.07 22.12 -5.52
CA GLU A 86 13.62 22.23 -4.12
C GLU A 86 12.16 21.79 -3.96
N LYS A 87 11.30 22.18 -4.90
CA LYS A 87 9.89 21.79 -4.91
C LYS A 87 9.73 20.28 -5.13
N GLU A 88 10.49 19.72 -6.06
CA GLU A 88 10.47 18.28 -6.35
C GLU A 88 11.02 17.44 -5.20
N GLU A 89 12.04 17.93 -4.47
CA GLU A 89 12.53 17.29 -3.25
C GLU A 89 11.45 17.18 -2.18
N LYS A 90 10.66 18.25 -1.99
CA LYS A 90 9.51 18.26 -1.08
C LYS A 90 8.43 17.28 -1.51
N ARG A 91 8.09 17.22 -2.82
CA ARG A 91 7.13 16.25 -3.37
C ARG A 91 7.58 14.82 -3.12
N ARG A 92 8.83 14.50 -3.45
CA ARG A 92 9.40 13.16 -3.25
C ARG A 92 9.42 12.77 -1.78
N THR A 93 9.76 13.70 -0.89
CA THR A 93 9.71 13.48 0.55
C THR A 93 8.29 13.15 1.02
N PHE A 94 7.29 13.93 0.60
CA PHE A 94 5.87 13.64 0.89
C PHE A 94 5.46 12.25 0.39
N TRP A 95 5.70 11.95 -0.88
CA TRP A 95 5.28 10.69 -1.48
C TRP A 95 5.98 9.47 -0.89
N MET A 96 7.24 9.61 -0.43
CA MET A 96 7.91 8.54 0.29
C MET A 96 7.31 8.28 1.67
N VAL A 97 6.90 9.32 2.40
CA VAL A 97 6.17 9.16 3.68
C VAL A 97 4.80 8.53 3.43
N PHE A 98 4.07 8.98 2.40
CA PHE A 98 2.82 8.38 1.97
C PHE A 98 3.01 6.89 1.69
N CYS A 99 4.00 6.51 0.88
CA CYS A 99 4.29 5.12 0.56
C CYS A 99 4.56 4.27 1.81
N LEU A 100 5.37 4.80 2.73
CA LEU A 100 5.72 4.13 3.97
C LEU A 100 4.49 3.92 4.88
N ASP A 101 3.65 4.95 5.06
CA ASP A 101 2.39 4.85 5.80
C ASP A 101 1.46 3.81 5.15
N THR A 102 1.24 3.89 3.84
CA THR A 102 0.33 3.01 3.10
C THR A 102 0.79 1.55 3.13
N VAL A 103 2.08 1.26 2.89
CA VAL A 103 2.61 -0.11 2.93
C VAL A 103 2.44 -0.72 4.32
N ILE A 104 2.74 0.05 5.37
CA ILE A 104 2.58 -0.43 6.74
C ILE A 104 1.10 -0.66 7.07
N CYS A 105 0.22 0.28 6.69
CA CYS A 105 -1.22 0.15 6.94
C CYS A 105 -1.83 -1.06 6.23
N LEU A 106 -1.47 -1.28 4.96
CA LEU A 106 -1.97 -2.42 4.18
C LEU A 106 -1.52 -3.76 4.76
N ALA A 107 -0.28 -3.86 5.22
CA ALA A 107 0.25 -5.12 5.75
C ALA A 107 -0.31 -5.50 7.13
N HIS A 108 -0.79 -4.53 7.91
CA HIS A 108 -1.26 -4.74 9.28
C HIS A 108 -2.75 -4.42 9.47
N ASP A 109 -3.50 -4.18 8.39
CA ASP A 109 -4.91 -3.76 8.41
C ASP A 109 -5.20 -2.56 9.34
N MET A 110 -4.30 -1.57 9.29
CA MET A 110 -4.39 -0.37 10.14
C MET A 110 -5.13 0.78 9.41
N PRO A 111 -5.76 1.70 10.17
CA PRO A 111 -6.38 2.89 9.58
C PRO A 111 -5.32 3.80 8.96
N ARG A 112 -5.68 4.40 7.82
CA ARG A 112 -4.80 5.28 7.06
C ARG A 112 -4.63 6.63 7.73
N THR A 113 -3.46 7.25 7.51
CA THR A 113 -3.23 8.62 7.95
C THR A 113 -3.66 9.66 6.91
N PHE A 114 -3.59 9.33 5.62
CA PHE A 114 -3.90 10.26 4.53
C PHE A 114 -5.18 9.84 3.80
N THR A 115 -5.98 10.84 3.43
CA THR A 115 -7.13 10.66 2.52
C THR A 115 -6.78 11.26 1.16
N GLU A 116 -7.05 10.56 0.06
CA GLU A 116 -6.73 11.02 -1.30
C GLU A 116 -7.28 12.42 -1.60
N SER A 117 -8.48 12.75 -1.10
CA SER A 117 -9.11 14.06 -1.27
C SER A 117 -8.36 15.24 -0.62
N GLU A 118 -7.42 14.96 0.28
CA GLU A 118 -6.65 15.97 1.02
C GLU A 118 -5.24 16.17 0.43
N ILE A 119 -4.91 15.48 -0.67
CA ILE A 119 -3.59 15.52 -1.33
C ILE A 119 -3.66 16.48 -2.52
N TYR A 120 -3.13 17.68 -2.33
CA TYR A 120 -2.95 18.70 -3.38
C TYR A 120 -1.47 18.82 -3.76
N THR A 121 -0.80 17.68 -3.89
CA THR A 121 0.61 17.57 -4.27
C THR A 121 0.71 16.67 -5.49
N ARG A 122 1.37 17.16 -6.55
CA ARG A 122 1.54 16.41 -7.78
C ARG A 122 2.47 15.22 -7.55
N LEU A 123 2.30 14.17 -8.36
CA LEU A 123 3.17 13.00 -8.37
C LEU A 123 4.63 13.40 -8.65
N PRO A 124 5.61 12.60 -8.21
CA PRO A 124 7.01 12.90 -8.49
C PRO A 124 7.32 12.78 -9.99
N CYS A 125 8.23 13.61 -10.47
CA CYS A 125 8.77 13.52 -11.82
C CYS A 125 9.77 12.35 -11.93
N SER A 126 10.18 12.01 -13.16
CA SER A 126 11.16 10.96 -13.38
C SER A 126 12.52 11.33 -12.79
N GLU A 127 13.32 10.31 -12.46
CA GLU A 127 14.69 10.52 -11.96
C GLU A 127 15.53 11.35 -12.93
N ASP A 128 15.42 11.06 -14.23
CA ASP A 128 16.16 11.80 -15.25
C ASP A 128 15.79 13.30 -15.27
N ALA A 129 14.51 13.63 -15.14
CA ALA A 129 14.06 15.03 -15.09
C ALA A 129 14.55 15.75 -13.83
N PHE A 130 14.51 15.07 -12.68
CA PHE A 130 15.02 15.60 -11.41
C PHE A 130 16.54 15.84 -11.47
N GLN A 131 17.32 14.84 -11.88
CA GLN A 131 18.78 14.92 -11.93
C GLN A 131 19.30 15.91 -12.97
N SER A 132 18.61 16.01 -14.11
CA SER A 132 18.92 17.02 -15.14
C SER A 132 18.42 18.43 -14.81
N ARG A 133 17.71 18.60 -13.69
CA ARG A 133 17.04 19.85 -13.31
C ARG A 133 16.13 20.38 -14.41
N THR A 134 15.47 19.49 -15.14
CA THR A 134 14.55 19.86 -16.23
C THR A 134 13.16 20.05 -15.66
N PRO A 135 12.60 21.28 -15.65
CA PRO A 135 11.27 21.50 -15.10
C PRO A 135 10.22 20.69 -15.87
N THR A 136 9.44 19.91 -15.14
CA THR A 136 8.35 19.11 -15.69
C THR A 136 7.12 19.20 -14.81
N ILE A 137 5.95 19.25 -15.47
CA ILE A 137 4.67 19.24 -14.77
C ILE A 137 4.17 17.79 -14.77
N SER A 138 4.07 17.22 -13.57
CA SER A 138 3.46 15.92 -13.31
C SER A 138 1.98 16.05 -12.98
N LEU A 139 1.26 14.93 -13.04
CA LEU A 139 -0.18 14.86 -12.74
C LEU A 139 -0.43 14.78 -11.23
N PHE A 140 -1.64 15.11 -10.79
CA PHE A 140 -2.15 14.68 -9.50
C PHE A 140 -2.45 13.17 -9.51
N LEU A 141 -2.57 12.56 -8.32
CA LEU A 141 -2.83 11.12 -8.20
C LEU A 141 -4.14 10.71 -8.89
N SER A 142 -5.24 11.42 -8.62
CA SER A 142 -6.55 11.17 -9.22
C SER A 142 -6.49 11.27 -10.75
N GLU A 143 -5.86 12.32 -11.29
CA GLU A 143 -5.65 12.50 -12.73
C GLU A 143 -4.88 11.33 -13.36
N ALA A 144 -3.83 10.84 -12.69
CA ALA A 144 -3.03 9.71 -13.18
C ALA A 144 -3.81 8.39 -13.14
N MET A 145 -4.62 8.18 -12.09
CA MET A 145 -5.50 7.02 -11.95
C MET A 145 -6.61 7.00 -13.01
N GLU A 146 -7.12 8.17 -13.41
CA GLU A 146 -8.13 8.31 -14.47
C GLU A 146 -7.53 8.15 -15.87
N LEU A 147 -6.47 8.90 -16.18
CA LEU A 147 -5.90 8.97 -17.52
C LEU A 147 -5.23 7.65 -17.92
N GLN A 148 -4.56 6.98 -16.99
CA GLN A 148 -3.89 5.70 -17.21
C GLN A 148 -2.99 5.69 -18.47
N THR A 149 -2.32 6.82 -18.76
CA THR A 149 -1.52 6.99 -19.97
C THR A 149 -0.11 6.41 -19.82
N ALA A 150 0.43 5.87 -20.91
CA ALA A 150 1.74 5.22 -20.92
C ALA A 150 2.94 6.18 -21.04
N ALA A 151 2.71 7.48 -21.25
CA ALA A 151 3.71 8.31 -21.92
C ALA A 151 4.98 8.64 -21.12
N LYS A 152 5.02 8.47 -19.79
CA LYS A 152 6.22 8.76 -18.96
C LYS A 152 6.28 7.91 -17.69
N GLN A 153 6.20 6.59 -17.83
CA GLN A 153 6.25 5.67 -16.70
C GLN A 153 7.65 5.64 -16.08
N HIS A 154 7.72 5.74 -14.76
CA HIS A 154 8.96 5.54 -14.01
C HIS A 154 8.65 4.79 -12.70
N PRO A 155 9.62 4.07 -12.12
CA PRO A 155 9.33 3.08 -11.09
C PRO A 155 8.66 3.65 -9.84
N PHE A 156 9.03 4.88 -9.45
CA PHE A 156 8.48 5.50 -8.25
C PHE A 156 7.03 5.94 -8.43
N LEU A 157 6.69 6.56 -9.56
CA LEU A 157 5.30 6.90 -9.89
C LEU A 157 4.43 5.66 -9.99
N GLU A 158 4.91 4.61 -10.68
CA GLU A 158 4.14 3.38 -10.84
C GLU A 158 3.94 2.65 -9.50
N PHE A 159 4.93 2.74 -8.60
CA PHE A 159 4.80 2.22 -7.24
C PHE A 159 3.69 2.94 -6.47
N ILE A 160 3.68 4.28 -6.50
CA ILE A 160 2.64 5.11 -5.86
C ILE A 160 1.26 4.72 -6.40
N LEU A 161 1.10 4.60 -7.72
CA LEU A 161 -0.18 4.19 -8.31
C LEU A 161 -0.58 2.78 -7.87
N SER A 162 0.38 1.85 -7.75
CA SER A 162 0.08 0.46 -7.38
C SER A 162 -0.35 0.33 -5.92
N ILE A 163 0.32 1.02 -5.00
CA ILE A 163 -0.09 1.03 -3.59
C ILE A 163 -1.41 1.78 -3.38
N SER A 164 -1.68 2.85 -4.15
CA SER A 164 -2.97 3.54 -4.14
C SER A 164 -4.09 2.64 -4.66
N MET A 165 -3.82 1.81 -5.67
CA MET A 165 -4.78 0.81 -6.16
C MET A 165 -5.09 -0.24 -5.09
N SER A 166 -4.06 -0.78 -4.41
CA SER A 166 -4.23 -1.69 -3.26
C SER A 166 -5.03 -1.04 -2.13
N GLU A 167 -4.82 0.25 -1.89
CA GLU A 167 -5.55 1.03 -0.91
C GLU A 167 -7.06 1.10 -1.25
N GLN A 168 -7.41 1.41 -2.50
CA GLN A 168 -8.80 1.47 -2.95
C GLN A 168 -9.50 0.10 -2.83
N ILE A 169 -8.78 -0.98 -3.09
CA ILE A 169 -9.28 -2.35 -2.88
C ILE A 169 -9.53 -2.63 -1.40
N GLN A 170 -8.66 -2.16 -0.51
CA GLN A 170 -8.88 -2.30 0.93
C GLN A 170 -10.08 -1.48 1.41
N VAL A 171 -10.31 -0.26 0.88
CA VAL A 171 -11.56 0.49 1.13
C VAL A 171 -12.77 -0.32 0.67
N HIS A 172 -12.70 -0.90 -0.52
CA HIS A 172 -13.78 -1.70 -1.06
C HIS A 172 -14.07 -2.89 -0.14
N LYS A 173 -13.05 -3.61 0.32
CA LYS A 173 -13.15 -4.71 1.29
C LYS A 173 -13.86 -4.28 2.58
N ASN A 174 -13.37 -3.21 3.19
CA ASN A 174 -13.90 -2.69 4.45
C ASN A 174 -15.35 -2.22 4.31
N ARG A 175 -15.67 -1.54 3.21
CA ARG A 175 -17.03 -1.07 2.91
C ARG A 175 -17.99 -2.24 2.65
N SER A 176 -17.53 -3.30 2.00
CA SER A 176 -18.35 -4.50 1.77
C SER A 176 -18.63 -5.23 3.09
N ARG A 177 -17.64 -5.31 3.99
CA ARG A 177 -17.82 -5.89 5.33
C ARG A 177 -18.88 -5.15 6.16
N ILE A 178 -18.86 -3.81 6.16
CA ILE A 178 -19.83 -2.96 6.88
C ILE A 178 -21.19 -2.92 6.14
N GLY A 179 -21.16 -2.94 4.80
CA GLY A 179 -22.34 -2.81 3.96
C GLY A 179 -23.37 -3.93 4.11
N HIS A 180 -22.95 -5.11 4.58
CA HIS A 180 -23.85 -6.21 4.96
C HIS A 180 -24.84 -5.82 6.06
N GLU A 181 -24.46 -4.89 6.94
CA GLU A 181 -25.32 -4.39 8.02
C GLU A 181 -26.23 -3.24 7.56
N SER A 182 -25.90 -2.60 6.41
CA SER A 182 -26.56 -1.38 5.91
C SER A 182 -27.43 -1.59 4.66
N GLY A 183 -27.57 -2.84 4.18
CA GLY A 183 -28.39 -3.16 3.01
C GLY A 183 -27.78 -2.76 1.66
N MET A 184 -26.45 -2.86 1.49
CA MET A 184 -25.81 -2.62 0.18
C MET A 184 -26.41 -3.54 -0.89
N SER A 185 -26.84 -2.97 -2.02
CA SER A 185 -27.34 -3.76 -3.15
C SER A 185 -26.20 -4.54 -3.82
N PRO A 186 -26.37 -5.82 -4.16
CA PRO A 186 -25.42 -6.61 -4.94
C PRO A 186 -24.98 -5.93 -6.25
N ALA A 187 -25.89 -5.17 -6.89
CA ALA A 187 -25.58 -4.43 -8.10
C ALA A 187 -24.55 -3.30 -7.86
N GLN A 188 -24.67 -2.57 -6.75
CA GLN A 188 -23.71 -1.50 -6.39
C GLN A 188 -22.35 -2.06 -5.98
N PHE A 189 -22.32 -3.25 -5.38
CA PHE A 189 -21.07 -3.97 -5.14
C PHE A 189 -20.42 -4.35 -6.46
N SER A 190 -21.16 -5.03 -7.35
CA SER A 190 -20.66 -5.53 -8.63
C SER A 190 -20.15 -4.40 -9.53
N GLU A 191 -20.89 -3.30 -9.65
CA GLU A 191 -20.46 -2.11 -10.39
C GLU A 191 -19.13 -1.56 -9.88
N ARG A 192 -18.98 -1.43 -8.55
CA ARG A 192 -17.73 -0.98 -7.94
C ARG A 192 -16.60 -1.97 -8.18
N HIS A 193 -16.88 -3.26 -8.02
CA HIS A 193 -15.90 -4.32 -8.21
C HIS A 193 -15.36 -4.33 -9.65
N MET A 194 -16.26 -4.26 -10.64
CA MET A 194 -15.89 -4.18 -12.06
C MET A 194 -15.11 -2.91 -12.39
N PHE A 195 -15.45 -1.77 -11.79
CA PHE A 195 -14.67 -0.54 -11.96
C PHE A 195 -13.23 -0.73 -11.46
N VAL A 196 -13.06 -1.18 -10.22
CA VAL A 196 -11.77 -1.46 -9.59
C VAL A 196 -10.97 -2.49 -10.41
N ASP A 197 -11.62 -3.57 -10.86
CA ASP A 197 -11.01 -4.62 -11.69
C ASP A 197 -10.51 -4.07 -13.04
N SER A 198 -11.31 -3.21 -13.69
CA SER A 198 -10.95 -2.62 -14.98
C SER A 198 -9.74 -1.69 -14.90
N VAL A 199 -9.62 -0.93 -13.81
CA VAL A 199 -8.50 -0.03 -13.54
C VAL A 199 -7.24 -0.84 -13.23
N LEU A 200 -7.35 -1.85 -12.35
CA LEU A 200 -6.24 -2.73 -12.01
C LEU A 200 -5.73 -3.52 -13.21
N THR A 201 -6.63 -4.10 -14.02
CA THR A 201 -6.28 -4.85 -15.23
C THR A 201 -5.48 -3.98 -16.20
N ARG A 202 -5.91 -2.74 -16.41
CA ARG A 202 -5.20 -1.81 -17.29
C ARG A 202 -3.84 -1.41 -16.72
N GLN A 203 -3.71 -1.24 -15.40
CA GLN A 203 -2.43 -1.01 -14.75
C GLN A 203 -1.47 -2.19 -14.92
N ILE A 204 -1.92 -3.42 -14.64
CA ILE A 204 -1.12 -4.64 -14.82
C ILE A 204 -0.63 -4.75 -16.27
N PHE A 205 -1.51 -4.52 -17.24
CA PHE A 205 -1.14 -4.53 -18.66
C PHE A 205 -0.02 -3.53 -18.98
N ARG A 206 -0.08 -2.31 -18.44
CA ARG A 206 1.01 -1.33 -18.62
C ARG A 206 2.31 -1.79 -17.97
N LEU A 207 2.24 -2.28 -16.74
CA LEU A 207 3.41 -2.73 -15.99
C LEU A 207 4.11 -3.95 -16.64
N GLN A 208 3.37 -4.78 -17.38
CA GLN A 208 3.94 -5.89 -18.16
C GLN A 208 4.93 -5.40 -19.23
N GLY A 209 4.72 -4.20 -19.79
CA GLY A 209 5.61 -3.59 -20.77
C GLY A 209 6.94 -3.07 -20.20
N LEU A 210 7.07 -3.00 -18.87
CA LEU A 210 8.31 -2.55 -18.23
C LEU A 210 9.34 -3.69 -18.16
N PRO A 211 10.64 -3.38 -18.36
CA PRO A 211 11.70 -4.38 -18.29
C PRO A 211 11.81 -4.97 -16.88
N VAL A 212 12.16 -6.26 -16.81
CA VAL A 212 12.24 -7.08 -15.58
C VAL A 212 13.70 -7.35 -15.18
N SER A 213 14.67 -6.73 -15.86
CA SER A 213 16.10 -7.00 -15.64
C SER A 213 16.70 -6.19 -14.49
N HIS A 214 17.88 -6.57 -14.01
CA HIS A 214 18.66 -5.79 -13.02
C HIS A 214 18.74 -4.28 -13.35
N ARG A 215 18.82 -3.90 -14.64
CA ARG A 215 18.88 -2.49 -15.06
C ARG A 215 17.58 -1.71 -14.82
N ALA A 216 16.44 -2.40 -14.71
CA ALA A 216 15.16 -1.80 -14.40
C ALA A 216 15.02 -1.42 -12.92
N GLY A 217 15.91 -1.92 -12.06
CA GLY A 217 15.90 -1.69 -10.61
C GLY A 217 14.86 -2.52 -9.86
N SER A 218 15.14 -2.79 -8.58
CA SER A 218 14.28 -3.61 -7.71
C SER A 218 12.89 -3.00 -7.49
N MET A 219 12.75 -1.68 -7.56
CA MET A 219 11.48 -0.98 -7.43
C MET A 219 10.51 -1.33 -8.57
N THR A 220 10.98 -1.53 -9.81
CA THR A 220 10.12 -1.93 -10.93
C THR A 220 9.50 -3.32 -10.69
N LEU A 221 10.31 -4.26 -10.19
CA LEU A 221 9.83 -5.59 -9.82
C LEU A 221 8.84 -5.51 -8.66
N LEU A 222 9.18 -4.74 -7.62
CA LEU A 222 8.31 -4.50 -6.47
C LEU A 222 6.95 -3.95 -6.90
N THR A 223 6.92 -2.94 -7.76
CA THR A 223 5.69 -2.35 -8.27
C THR A 223 4.81 -3.38 -8.99
N ARG A 224 5.41 -4.22 -9.83
CA ARG A 224 4.69 -5.33 -10.49
C ARG A 224 4.14 -6.33 -9.48
N ILE A 225 4.93 -6.69 -8.47
CA ILE A 225 4.51 -7.60 -7.41
C ILE A 225 3.31 -7.00 -6.65
N VAL A 226 3.36 -5.72 -6.26
CA VAL A 226 2.24 -5.06 -5.56
C VAL A 226 0.97 -5.06 -6.40
N ALA A 227 1.04 -4.77 -7.69
CA ALA A 227 -0.12 -4.82 -8.57
C ALA A 227 -0.72 -6.24 -8.69
N GLN A 228 0.10 -7.28 -8.69
CA GLN A 228 -0.40 -8.67 -8.68
C GLN A 228 -1.00 -9.06 -7.32
N VAL A 229 -0.41 -8.61 -6.20
CA VAL A 229 -0.99 -8.80 -4.86
C VAL A 229 -2.36 -8.11 -4.76
N ALA A 230 -2.51 -6.94 -5.38
CA ALA A 230 -3.80 -6.26 -5.48
C ALA A 230 -4.86 -7.14 -6.19
N SER A 231 -4.50 -7.94 -7.20
CA SER A 231 -5.43 -8.89 -7.83
C SER A 231 -5.86 -10.01 -6.87
N LEU A 232 -4.94 -10.51 -6.04
CA LEU A 232 -5.28 -11.49 -5.00
C LEU A 232 -6.25 -10.87 -3.98
N SER A 233 -5.95 -9.65 -3.49
CA SER A 233 -6.83 -8.94 -2.57
C SER A 233 -8.21 -8.68 -3.16
N LEU A 234 -8.32 -8.43 -4.48
CA LEU A 234 -9.60 -8.23 -5.14
C LEU A 234 -10.46 -9.50 -5.15
N LEU A 235 -9.87 -10.69 -5.36
CA LEU A 235 -10.59 -11.96 -5.19
C LEU A 235 -11.09 -12.13 -3.75
N GLU A 236 -10.28 -11.80 -2.73
CA GLU A 236 -10.75 -11.84 -1.34
C GLU A 236 -11.98 -10.92 -1.13
N VAL A 237 -12.06 -9.77 -1.81
CA VAL A 237 -13.25 -8.92 -1.76
C VAL A 237 -14.45 -9.58 -2.44
N ALA A 238 -14.26 -10.24 -3.58
CA ALA A 238 -15.32 -11.01 -4.24
C ALA A 238 -15.82 -12.15 -3.35
N ALA A 239 -14.98 -12.77 -2.54
CA ALA A 239 -15.42 -13.79 -1.59
C ALA A 239 -16.28 -13.25 -0.43
N THR A 240 -16.40 -11.92 -0.23
CA THR A 240 -17.16 -11.36 0.90
C THR A 240 -18.67 -11.26 0.67
N MET A 241 -19.16 -11.37 -0.56
CA MET A 241 -20.61 -11.33 -0.82
C MET A 241 -21.19 -12.74 -0.92
N PRO A 242 -22.40 -12.97 -0.38
CA PRO A 242 -23.08 -14.25 -0.52
C PRO A 242 -23.43 -14.51 -1.99
N ASP A 243 -23.43 -15.79 -2.35
CA ASP A 243 -23.82 -16.26 -3.67
C ASP A 243 -25.28 -15.93 -3.94
N THR A 244 -25.51 -15.02 -4.89
CA THR A 244 -26.86 -14.49 -5.15
C THR A 244 -27.30 -14.63 -6.61
N THR A 245 -26.38 -14.61 -7.60
CA THR A 245 -26.75 -14.63 -9.03
C THR A 245 -25.73 -15.36 -9.91
N ALA A 246 -26.18 -15.87 -11.07
CA ALA A 246 -25.32 -16.48 -12.10
C ALA A 246 -24.23 -15.51 -12.62
N GLU A 247 -24.57 -14.23 -12.76
CA GLU A 247 -23.60 -13.19 -13.16
C GLU A 247 -22.50 -13.02 -12.10
N TYR A 248 -22.84 -13.20 -10.81
CA TYR A 248 -21.89 -13.14 -9.72
C TYR A 248 -20.90 -14.31 -9.76
N HIS A 249 -21.39 -15.53 -9.99
CA HIS A 249 -20.54 -16.71 -10.14
C HIS A 249 -19.52 -16.54 -11.28
N HIS A 250 -19.94 -16.04 -12.45
CA HIS A 250 -19.02 -15.77 -13.55
C HIS A 250 -17.95 -14.72 -13.22
N LEU A 251 -18.30 -13.72 -12.41
CA LEU A 251 -17.33 -12.73 -11.93
C LEU A 251 -16.29 -13.38 -11.01
N VAL A 252 -16.74 -14.21 -10.05
CA VAL A 252 -15.86 -14.93 -9.12
C VAL A 252 -14.93 -15.88 -9.86
N ASP A 253 -15.45 -16.68 -10.79
CA ASP A 253 -14.65 -17.60 -11.63
C ASP A 253 -13.51 -16.84 -12.35
N GLY A 254 -13.84 -15.69 -12.95
CA GLY A 254 -12.84 -14.84 -13.62
C GLY A 254 -11.80 -14.25 -12.65
N CYS A 255 -12.21 -13.92 -11.43
CA CYS A 255 -11.30 -13.48 -10.37
C CYS A 255 -10.38 -14.61 -9.88
N GLU A 256 -10.88 -15.84 -9.77
CA GLU A 256 -10.08 -17.02 -9.41
C GLU A 256 -9.02 -17.33 -10.45
N GLU A 257 -9.39 -17.39 -11.74
CA GLU A 257 -8.45 -17.58 -12.84
C GLU A 257 -7.33 -16.52 -12.82
N ARG A 258 -7.72 -15.26 -12.60
CA ARG A 258 -6.78 -14.14 -12.50
C ARG A 258 -5.88 -14.25 -11.27
N ALA A 259 -6.42 -14.68 -10.13
CA ALA A 259 -5.63 -14.86 -8.91
C ALA A 259 -4.57 -15.96 -9.06
N VAL A 260 -4.89 -17.07 -9.73
CA VAL A 260 -3.90 -18.11 -10.06
C VAL A 260 -2.80 -17.55 -10.97
N ALA A 261 -3.17 -16.78 -12.00
CA ALA A 261 -2.20 -16.13 -12.87
C ALA A 261 -1.31 -15.13 -12.12
N ALA A 262 -1.90 -14.34 -11.21
CA ALA A 262 -1.20 -13.39 -10.36
C ALA A 262 -0.22 -14.09 -9.42
N ALA A 263 -0.63 -15.18 -8.75
CA ALA A 263 0.21 -15.99 -7.88
C ALA A 263 1.47 -16.50 -8.60
N ARG A 264 1.28 -17.07 -9.80
CA ARG A 264 2.37 -17.54 -10.65
C ARG A 264 3.32 -16.42 -11.07
N GLU A 265 2.79 -15.25 -11.41
CA GLU A 265 3.61 -14.09 -11.77
C GLU A 265 4.39 -13.55 -10.58
N ILE A 266 3.81 -13.51 -9.37
CA ILE A 266 4.53 -13.15 -8.14
C ILE A 266 5.66 -14.14 -7.85
N ALA A 267 5.40 -15.45 -7.98
CA ALA A 267 6.42 -16.48 -7.84
C ALA A 267 7.54 -16.34 -8.88
N ARG A 268 7.22 -15.99 -10.13
CA ARG A 268 8.22 -15.72 -11.17
C ARG A 268 9.05 -14.47 -10.88
N LEU A 269 8.40 -13.37 -10.49
CA LEU A 269 9.05 -12.10 -10.20
C LEU A 269 9.93 -12.16 -8.94
N SER A 270 9.50 -12.89 -7.91
CA SER A 270 10.29 -13.11 -6.70
C SER A 270 11.58 -13.86 -6.98
N ARG A 271 11.55 -14.93 -7.81
CA ARG A 271 12.76 -15.64 -8.23
C ARG A 271 13.73 -14.73 -8.98
N ILE A 272 13.24 -13.89 -9.90
CA ILE A 272 14.09 -12.93 -10.63
C ILE A 272 14.69 -11.89 -9.67
N LEU A 273 13.88 -11.38 -8.74
CA LEU A 273 14.34 -10.40 -7.76
C LEU A 273 15.48 -10.97 -6.90
N LEU A 274 15.33 -12.20 -6.41
CA LEU A 274 16.32 -12.85 -5.55
C LEU A 274 17.54 -13.36 -6.33
N SER A 275 17.39 -13.68 -7.62
CA SER A 275 18.53 -14.06 -8.47
C SER A 275 19.37 -12.87 -8.91
N ASP A 276 18.73 -11.75 -9.25
CA ASP A 276 19.40 -10.62 -9.89
C ASP A 276 19.95 -9.60 -8.88
N PHE A 277 19.40 -9.55 -7.67
CA PHE A 277 19.73 -8.54 -6.66
C PHE A 277 20.20 -9.17 -5.36
N ASN A 278 21.27 -8.60 -4.78
CA ASN A 278 21.60 -8.94 -3.40
C ASN A 278 20.63 -8.28 -2.43
N ILE A 279 20.58 -8.78 -1.19
CA ILE A 279 19.61 -8.35 -0.17
C ILE A 279 19.65 -6.85 0.15
N CYS A 280 20.80 -6.19 -0.05
CA CYS A 280 20.95 -4.75 0.17
C CYS A 280 20.44 -3.91 -1.01
N GLN A 281 20.22 -4.51 -2.18
CA GLN A 281 19.66 -3.86 -3.37
C GLN A 281 18.14 -4.08 -3.50
N ILE A 282 17.60 -5.06 -2.78
CA ILE A 282 16.16 -5.30 -2.70
C ILE A 282 15.51 -4.15 -1.94
N HIS A 283 14.40 -3.63 -2.48
CA HIS A 283 13.72 -2.50 -1.89
C HIS A 283 13.14 -2.88 -0.50
N PRO A 284 13.28 -2.04 0.55
CA PRO A 284 12.83 -2.36 1.91
C PRO A 284 11.35 -2.73 2.05
N PHE A 285 10.50 -2.31 1.10
CA PHE A 285 9.08 -2.63 1.09
C PHE A 285 8.74 -4.03 0.57
N THR A 286 9.65 -4.72 -0.14
CA THR A 286 9.41 -6.04 -0.77
C THR A 286 8.83 -7.11 0.15
N PRO A 287 9.27 -7.25 1.41
CA PRO A 287 8.73 -8.31 2.26
C PRO A 287 7.24 -8.20 2.55
N ALA A 288 6.68 -6.98 2.57
CA ALA A 288 5.27 -6.75 2.86
C ALA A 288 4.32 -7.42 1.84
N PRO A 289 4.42 -7.14 0.52
CA PRO A 289 3.59 -7.82 -0.47
C PRO A 289 3.87 -9.32 -0.57
N PHE A 290 5.09 -9.81 -0.26
CA PHE A 290 5.34 -11.26 -0.19
C PHE A 290 4.57 -11.91 0.96
N HIS A 291 4.53 -11.27 2.12
CA HIS A 291 3.73 -11.74 3.24
C HIS A 291 2.23 -11.77 2.89
N SER A 292 1.70 -10.66 2.36
CA SER A 292 0.30 -10.57 1.93
C SER A 292 -0.05 -11.60 0.86
N CYS A 293 0.84 -11.82 -0.11
CA CYS A 293 0.69 -12.88 -1.11
C CYS A 293 0.56 -14.25 -0.43
N ARG A 294 1.55 -14.63 0.38
CA ARG A 294 1.57 -15.92 1.08
C ARG A 294 0.29 -16.16 1.88
N GLU A 295 -0.17 -15.17 2.64
CA GLU A 295 -1.41 -15.29 3.43
C GLU A 295 -2.65 -15.49 2.56
N ALA A 296 -2.78 -14.74 1.47
CA ALA A 296 -3.88 -14.93 0.52
C ALA A 296 -3.85 -16.32 -0.10
N LEU A 297 -2.68 -16.79 -0.54
CA LEU A 297 -2.52 -18.11 -1.16
C LEU A 297 -2.90 -19.25 -0.21
N VAL A 298 -2.55 -19.16 1.07
CA VAL A 298 -2.95 -20.16 2.08
C VAL A 298 -4.48 -20.22 2.21
N ARG A 299 -5.16 -19.07 2.29
CA ARG A 299 -6.64 -19.02 2.34
C ARG A 299 -7.26 -19.61 1.07
N PHE A 300 -6.71 -19.29 -0.09
CA PHE A 300 -7.18 -19.82 -1.37
C PHE A 300 -6.99 -21.34 -1.48
N GLN A 301 -5.89 -21.85 -0.95
CA GLN A 301 -5.64 -23.29 -0.88
C GLN A 301 -6.64 -24.00 0.04
N GLU A 302 -6.98 -23.40 1.19
CA GLU A 302 -8.04 -23.89 2.09
C GLU A 302 -9.40 -23.96 1.38
N CYS A 303 -9.65 -23.07 0.41
CA CYS A 303 -10.83 -23.08 -0.46
C CYS A 303 -10.73 -24.03 -1.67
N GLY A 304 -9.65 -24.79 -1.81
CA GLY A 304 -9.49 -25.82 -2.85
C GLY A 304 -8.68 -25.42 -4.09
N MET A 305 -8.05 -24.23 -4.10
CA MET A 305 -7.17 -23.82 -5.20
C MET A 305 -5.78 -24.48 -5.09
N ALA A 306 -5.30 -25.10 -6.17
CA ALA A 306 -3.97 -25.75 -6.21
C ALA A 306 -2.84 -24.71 -6.35
N LEU A 307 -2.27 -24.30 -5.21
CA LEU A 307 -1.28 -23.21 -5.08
C LEU A 307 -0.07 -23.60 -4.20
N GLU A 308 0.17 -24.91 -4.00
CA GLU A 308 1.22 -25.45 -3.13
C GLU A 308 2.62 -24.94 -3.51
N ASP A 309 2.93 -24.91 -4.81
CA ASP A 309 4.24 -24.52 -5.33
C ASP A 309 4.48 -23.02 -5.16
N GLU A 310 3.45 -22.19 -5.37
CA GLU A 310 3.51 -20.75 -5.15
C GLU A 310 3.69 -20.42 -3.66
N ILE A 311 2.96 -21.10 -2.76
CA ILE A 311 3.12 -20.93 -1.30
C ILE A 311 4.55 -21.27 -0.89
N LYS A 312 5.07 -22.41 -1.35
CA LYS A 312 6.46 -22.82 -1.08
C LYS A 312 7.47 -21.79 -1.60
N THR A 313 7.26 -21.26 -2.81
CA THR A 313 8.11 -20.21 -3.37
C THR A 313 8.11 -18.95 -2.49
N MET A 314 6.94 -18.55 -1.96
CA MET A 314 6.85 -17.40 -1.05
C MET A 314 7.51 -17.67 0.30
N ASP A 315 7.38 -18.88 0.85
CA ASP A 315 8.06 -19.29 2.09
C ASP A 315 9.59 -19.22 1.95
N GLU A 316 10.13 -19.71 0.83
CA GLU A 316 11.57 -19.63 0.52
C GLU A 316 12.01 -18.17 0.38
N ALA A 317 11.29 -17.36 -0.39
CA ALA A 317 11.58 -15.94 -0.59
C ALA A 317 11.58 -15.14 0.73
N LEU A 318 10.57 -15.36 1.58
CA LEU A 318 10.50 -14.74 2.91
C LEU A 318 11.59 -15.26 3.84
N GLY A 319 11.99 -16.53 3.71
CA GLY A 319 13.12 -17.12 4.43
C GLY A 319 14.45 -16.44 4.12
N GLU A 320 14.72 -16.18 2.83
CA GLU A 320 15.91 -15.44 2.39
C GLU A 320 15.91 -13.99 2.89
N LEU A 321 14.75 -13.35 2.88
CA LEU A 321 14.61 -11.97 3.35
C LEU A 321 14.62 -11.85 4.88
N LYS A 322 14.34 -12.93 5.63
CA LYS A 322 14.24 -12.91 7.11
C LYS A 322 15.51 -12.40 7.79
N ALA A 323 16.68 -12.70 7.23
CA ALA A 323 17.95 -12.21 7.77
C ALA A 323 18.09 -10.68 7.69
N ALA A 324 17.37 -10.04 6.78
CA ALA A 324 17.35 -8.60 6.57
C ALA A 324 15.96 -7.97 6.79
N ASN A 325 14.99 -8.70 7.34
CA ASN A 325 13.64 -8.19 7.53
C ASN A 325 12.97 -8.60 8.86
N GLY A 326 12.94 -7.66 9.80
CA GLY A 326 12.19 -7.73 11.06
C GLY A 326 10.69 -7.42 10.90
N PHE A 327 10.26 -6.89 9.74
CA PHE A 327 8.87 -6.48 9.50
C PHE A 327 7.84 -7.59 9.70
N CYS A 328 8.11 -8.79 9.19
CA CYS A 328 7.18 -9.91 9.33
C CYS A 328 7.16 -10.52 10.75
N GLN A 329 8.05 -10.07 11.65
CA GLN A 329 8.07 -10.51 13.04
C GLN A 329 7.03 -9.72 13.83
N GLY A 330 5.86 -10.34 14.06
CA GLY A 330 4.78 -9.75 14.86
C GLY A 330 3.55 -9.29 14.07
N ILE A 331 3.45 -9.63 12.77
CA ILE A 331 2.14 -9.58 12.09
C ILE A 331 1.21 -10.58 12.82
N PRO A 332 0.03 -10.15 13.30
CA PRO A 332 -0.92 -11.06 13.95
C PRO A 332 -1.21 -12.25 13.05
N LYS A 333 -1.20 -13.46 13.58
CA LYS A 333 -1.69 -14.61 12.81
C LYS A 333 -3.14 -14.33 12.43
N PRO A 334 -3.54 -14.52 11.17
CA PRO A 334 -4.92 -14.32 10.77
C PRO A 334 -5.81 -15.27 11.56
N GLU A 335 -6.95 -14.75 12.02
CA GLU A 335 -8.01 -15.62 12.54
C GLU A 335 -8.45 -16.57 11.42
N PRO A 336 -8.70 -17.85 11.73
CA PRO A 336 -9.14 -18.80 10.72
C PRO A 336 -10.43 -18.29 10.06
N PRO A 337 -10.61 -18.53 8.75
CA PRO A 337 -11.85 -18.17 8.09
C PRO A 337 -13.00 -18.86 8.82
N ARG A 338 -13.98 -18.07 9.29
CA ARG A 338 -15.28 -18.62 9.65
C ARG A 338 -15.94 -19.04 8.35
N CYS A 339 -15.67 -20.26 7.89
CA CYS A 339 -16.46 -20.87 6.85
C CYS A 339 -17.90 -20.94 7.36
N GLY A 340 -18.79 -20.17 6.76
CA GLY A 340 -20.20 -20.02 7.17
C GLY A 340 -21.05 -21.25 6.85
N CYS A 341 -20.49 -22.45 6.95
CA CYS A 341 -21.14 -23.71 6.66
C CYS A 341 -20.83 -24.76 7.74
N GLU A 342 -20.93 -24.40 9.01
CA GLU A 342 -21.18 -25.35 10.11
C GLU A 342 -21.59 -24.54 11.34
N ASP A 343 -22.57 -25.04 12.10
CA ASP A 343 -23.22 -24.41 13.27
C ASP A 343 -24.33 -23.37 13.03
N ALA A 344 -25.30 -23.71 12.17
CA ALA A 344 -26.68 -23.25 12.32
C ALA A 344 -27.58 -24.40 12.81
N LEU A 345 -27.20 -25.02 13.94
CA LEU A 345 -28.11 -25.78 14.80
C LEU A 345 -28.03 -25.19 16.22
N ALA A 346 -28.29 -23.89 16.33
CA ALA A 346 -28.62 -23.29 17.61
C ALA A 346 -30.09 -23.60 17.92
N THR A 347 -30.32 -24.47 18.90
CA THR A 347 -31.61 -24.70 19.54
C THR A 347 -32.17 -23.38 20.10
N PRO A 348 -33.48 -23.10 19.96
CA PRO A 348 -34.07 -21.84 20.39
C PRO A 348 -34.29 -21.87 21.91
N ASP A 349 -33.27 -21.52 22.71
CA ASP A 349 -33.45 -21.42 24.17
C ASP A 349 -32.49 -20.43 24.88
N SER A 350 -31.90 -19.44 24.19
CA SER A 350 -31.01 -18.46 24.85
C SER A 350 -31.22 -17.00 24.45
N LEU A 351 -32.48 -16.62 24.21
CA LEU A 351 -32.87 -15.22 23.96
C LEU A 351 -34.03 -14.77 24.87
N MET A 352 -33.92 -15.02 26.18
CA MET A 352 -34.90 -14.52 27.17
C MET A 352 -34.32 -13.93 28.47
N ASP A 353 -33.02 -13.66 28.59
CA ASP A 353 -32.44 -13.22 29.88
C ASP A 353 -31.87 -11.79 29.93
N LEU A 354 -32.14 -10.92 28.94
CA LEU A 354 -31.60 -9.54 28.99
C LEU A 354 -32.58 -8.46 28.54
N LEU A 355 -33.80 -8.44 29.06
CA LEU A 355 -34.59 -7.21 29.19
C LEU A 355 -35.59 -7.39 30.34
N ILE A 356 -35.32 -6.76 31.49
CA ILE A 356 -36.25 -6.09 32.43
C ILE A 356 -35.47 -5.86 33.74
N GLU A 357 -34.94 -4.65 33.92
CA GLU A 357 -34.89 -4.02 35.24
C GLU A 357 -35.35 -2.57 35.05
N GLU A 358 -36.60 -2.31 35.42
CA GLU A 358 -37.09 -0.94 35.64
C GLU A 358 -36.60 -0.42 37.00
N PRO A 359 -36.31 0.88 37.14
CA PRO A 359 -36.02 1.46 38.44
C PRO A 359 -37.32 1.74 39.21
N SER A 360 -37.49 1.05 40.35
CA SER A 360 -38.52 1.33 41.34
C SER A 360 -38.26 2.69 42.03
N MET A 361 -39.24 3.58 41.93
CA MET A 361 -39.46 4.73 42.79
C MET A 361 -40.27 4.32 44.04
N GLY A 362 -39.93 4.89 45.19
CA GLY A 362 -40.65 4.86 46.47
C GLY A 362 -39.64 4.88 47.64
N ASP A 363 -39.67 5.80 48.61
CA ASP A 363 -40.60 6.85 49.04
C ASP A 363 -39.83 8.10 49.53
#